data_AF-A0A5C6FZQ8-F1
#
_entry.id   AF-A0A5C6FZQ8-F1
#
_cell.length_a   1.000
_cell.length_b   1.000
_cell.length_c   1.000
_cell.angle_alpha   90.00
_cell.angle_beta   90.00
_cell.angle_gamma   90.00
#
_symmetry.space_group_name_H-M   'P 1'
#
loop_
_entity.id
_entity.type
_entity.pdbx_description
1 polymer ?
#
loop_
_entity_poly.entity_id
_entity_poly.type
_entity_poly.pdbx_seq_one_letter_code
_entity_poly.pdbx_strand_id
1 'polypeptide(L)'
;MNATDTAMPAAADTPQSIDPHAAAPTKITRRGIWIGVGVVVFAIVFAFASIYARRTRLEQTRQFFGAPWITAVQLADQVQLLPGPDAEFEPVKLTATPGLGHLRRALLDERHYQWDTVTDGSVADISGEDAIHMTLQFSDPIGRRVEKTTIPMELSEGWIGTGDGRQRVRVKPRVQTALEFQLKMMKDVSQKTTDQRDS
;
A
#
# COMPACT_ATOMS: atom_id res chain seq x y z
N MET A 1 108.16 -15.36 29.41
CA MET A 1 107.27 -16.46 29.83
C MET A 1 105.85 -16.07 29.42
N ASN A 2 105.20 -16.97 28.70
CA ASN A 2 103.92 -16.82 27.98
C ASN A 2 102.70 -17.06 28.88
N ALA A 3 101.53 -16.65 28.33
CA ALA A 3 100.15 -17.04 28.64
C ALA A 3 99.60 -16.47 29.95
N THR A 4 98.37 -15.96 30.09
CA THR A 4 97.07 -16.09 29.41
C THR A 4 96.32 -14.80 29.85
N ASP A 5 95.36 -14.20 29.14
CA ASP A 5 93.97 -14.63 29.22
C ASP A 5 93.08 -13.80 28.29
N THR A 6 92.00 -14.46 27.88
CA THR A 6 90.99 -14.12 26.90
C THR A 6 89.90 -13.24 27.53
N ALA A 7 89.39 -12.23 26.81
CA ALA A 7 87.95 -11.94 26.72
C ALA A 7 87.63 -10.69 25.87
N MET A 8 86.99 -10.93 24.72
CA MET A 8 86.18 -9.96 23.97
C MET A 8 84.98 -9.49 24.81
N PRO A 9 84.61 -8.20 24.79
CA PRO A 9 83.21 -7.81 24.93
C PRO A 9 82.57 -7.77 23.54
N ALA A 10 81.68 -8.74 23.29
CA ALA A 10 80.79 -8.75 22.15
C ALA A 10 79.87 -7.51 22.20
N ALA A 11 79.75 -6.82 21.06
CA ALA A 11 78.73 -5.81 20.84
C ALA A 11 77.35 -6.48 20.98
N ALA A 12 76.57 -6.04 21.97
CA ALA A 12 75.19 -6.45 22.11
C ALA A 12 74.34 -5.70 21.08
N ASP A 13 74.12 -6.33 19.93
CA ASP A 13 73.03 -5.97 19.03
C ASP A 13 71.71 -6.14 19.79
N THR A 14 71.01 -5.02 20.02
CA THR A 14 69.65 -5.04 20.55
C THR A 14 68.71 -5.22 19.35
N PRO A 15 67.94 -6.32 19.23
CA PRO A 15 66.97 -6.44 18.16
C PRO A 15 65.85 -5.42 18.39
N GLN A 16 65.71 -4.47 17.46
CA GLN A 16 64.55 -3.59 17.36
C GLN A 16 63.28 -4.45 17.32
N SER A 17 62.45 -4.36 18.37
CA SER A 17 61.12 -4.93 18.37
C SER A 17 60.27 -4.22 17.32
N ILE A 18 59.94 -4.92 16.23
CA ILE A 18 58.93 -4.45 15.28
C ILE A 18 57.58 -4.55 16.00
N ASP A 19 57.01 -3.40 16.34
CA ASP A 19 55.71 -3.29 16.99
C ASP A 19 54.60 -3.79 16.03
N PRO A 20 53.92 -4.92 16.30
CA PRO A 20 52.94 -5.52 15.38
C PRO A 20 51.62 -4.74 15.31
N HIS A 21 51.47 -3.66 16.09
CA HIS A 21 50.28 -2.81 16.13
C HIS A 21 50.44 -1.47 15.40
N ALA A 22 51.57 -1.24 14.72
CA ALA A 22 51.73 -0.10 13.82
C ALA A 22 50.86 -0.31 12.56
N ALA A 23 49.57 0.00 12.66
CA ALA A 23 48.66 -0.01 11.52
C ALA A 23 49.23 0.92 10.44
N ALA A 24 49.65 0.33 9.32
CA ALA A 24 50.15 1.08 8.18
C ALA A 24 49.13 2.15 7.78
N PRO A 25 49.55 3.41 7.51
CA PRO A 25 48.62 4.46 7.11
C PRO A 25 47.87 3.99 5.86
N THR A 26 46.54 3.89 5.96
CA THR A 26 45.65 3.47 4.89
C THR A 26 45.82 4.43 3.72
N LYS A 27 46.62 4.04 2.73
CA LYS A 27 46.83 4.82 1.51
C LYS A 27 45.53 4.78 0.70
N ILE A 28 44.73 5.84 0.81
CA ILE A 28 43.54 6.06 -0.01
C ILE A 28 43.98 6.08 -1.47
N THR A 29 43.81 4.95 -2.15
CA THR A 29 44.14 4.81 -3.57
C THR A 29 43.00 5.42 -4.38
N ARG A 30 43.30 6.07 -5.52
CA ARG A 30 42.28 6.65 -6.41
C ARG A 30 41.17 5.64 -6.77
N ARG A 31 41.51 4.35 -6.88
CA ARG A 31 40.54 3.26 -7.07
C ARG A 31 39.58 3.08 -5.89
N GLY A 32 40.05 3.23 -4.65
CA GLY A 32 39.21 3.17 -3.45
C GLY A 32 38.19 4.32 -3.39
N ILE A 33 38.57 5.51 -3.83
CA ILE A 33 37.65 6.66 -3.95
C ILE A 33 36.55 6.34 -4.97
N TRP A 34 36.91 5.82 -6.15
CA TRP A 34 35.92 5.44 -7.18
C TRP A 34 34.97 4.34 -6.72
N ILE A 35 35.46 3.34 -5.99
CA ILE A 35 34.62 2.29 -5.39
C ILE A 35 33.67 2.92 -4.36
N GLY A 36 34.16 3.82 -3.50
CA GLY A 36 33.34 4.54 -2.53
C GLY A 36 32.24 5.37 -3.19
N VAL A 37 32.58 6.12 -4.24
CA VAL A 37 31.61 6.88 -5.05
C VAL A 37 30.59 5.94 -5.69
N GLY A 38 31.03 4.82 -6.26
CA GLY A 38 30.15 3.83 -6.86
C GLY A 38 29.12 3.26 -5.89
N VAL A 39 29.53 2.92 -4.66
CA VAL A 39 28.62 2.44 -3.61
C VAL A 39 27.61 3.51 -3.20
N VAL A 40 28.05 4.77 -3.06
CA VAL A 40 27.16 5.88 -2.72
C VAL A 40 26.12 6.12 -3.81
N VAL A 41 26.53 6.17 -5.08
CA VAL A 41 25.62 6.33 -6.21
C VAL A 41 24.63 5.17 -6.28
N PHE A 42 25.10 3.94 -6.10
CA PHE A 42 24.25 2.76 -6.09
C PHE A 42 23.21 2.81 -4.96
N ALA A 43 23.62 3.17 -3.74
CA ALA A 43 22.72 3.31 -2.61
C ALA A 43 21.64 4.38 -2.85
N ILE A 44 22.01 5.51 -3.47
CA ILE A 44 21.07 6.58 -3.84
C ILE A 44 20.05 6.04 -4.86
N VAL A 45 20.51 5.43 -5.95
CA VAL A 45 19.63 4.86 -6.99
C VAL A 45 18.70 3.80 -6.40
N PHE A 46 19.23 2.92 -5.54
CA PHE A 46 18.45 1.88 -4.89
C PHE A 46 17.40 2.47 -3.93
N ALA A 47 17.74 3.52 -3.19
CA ALA A 47 16.80 4.24 -2.34
C ALA A 47 15.67 4.90 -3.15
N PHE A 48 16.01 5.58 -4.25
CA PHE A 48 15.02 6.16 -5.16
C PHE A 48 14.13 5.10 -5.80
N ALA A 49 14.69 3.99 -6.28
CA ALA A 49 13.93 2.87 -6.83
C ALA A 49 13.00 2.24 -5.78
N SER A 50 13.46 2.11 -4.52
CA SER A 50 12.65 1.61 -3.40
C SER A 50 11.49 2.55 -3.07
N ILE A 51 11.72 3.87 -3.07
CA ILE A 51 10.68 4.88 -2.86
C ILE A 51 9.67 4.86 -4.03
N TYR A 52 10.16 4.79 -5.26
CA TYR A 52 9.31 4.74 -6.46
C TYR A 52 8.43 3.48 -6.47
N ALA A 53 8.99 2.33 -6.08
CA ALA A 53 8.23 1.08 -5.93
C ALA A 53 7.20 1.12 -4.79
N ARG A 54 7.43 1.93 -3.74
CA ARG A 54 6.53 2.09 -2.60
C ARG A 54 5.46 3.16 -2.78
N ARG A 55 5.61 4.07 -3.75
CA ARG A 55 4.57 5.06 -4.05
C ARG A 55 3.32 4.29 -4.49
N THR A 56 2.30 4.30 -3.64
CA THR A 56 0.96 3.82 -3.99
C THR A 56 0.57 4.53 -5.26
N ARG A 57 0.62 3.79 -6.36
CA ARG A 57 0.19 4.29 -7.64
C ARG A 57 -1.31 4.54 -7.53
N LEU A 58 -1.68 5.79 -7.69
CA LEU A 58 -3.05 6.29 -7.60
C LEU A 58 -3.40 7.04 -8.88
N GLU A 59 -2.52 7.01 -9.88
CA GLU A 59 -2.67 7.76 -11.12
C GLU A 59 -3.93 7.29 -11.87
N GLN A 60 -4.10 5.98 -12.06
CA GLN A 60 -5.26 5.43 -12.78
C GLN A 60 -6.55 5.56 -11.95
N THR A 61 -6.50 5.23 -10.66
CA THR A 61 -7.63 5.42 -9.74
C THR A 61 -8.07 6.88 -9.69
N ARG A 62 -7.14 7.84 -9.62
CA ARG A 62 -7.45 9.28 -9.60
C ARG A 62 -7.99 9.75 -10.94
N GLN A 63 -7.46 9.26 -12.06
CA GLN A 63 -7.95 9.62 -13.38
C GLN A 63 -9.38 9.13 -13.60
N PHE A 64 -9.69 7.90 -13.18
CA PHE A 64 -11.00 7.27 -13.38
C PHE A 64 -12.05 7.81 -12.40
N PHE A 65 -11.77 7.81 -11.10
CA PHE A 65 -12.76 8.20 -10.08
C PHE A 65 -12.73 9.69 -9.70
N GLY A 66 -11.63 10.38 -10.02
CA GLY A 66 -11.43 11.77 -9.61
C GLY A 66 -10.86 11.93 -8.19
N ALA A 67 -10.31 13.12 -7.93
CA ALA A 67 -9.80 13.47 -6.61
C ALA A 67 -10.86 13.50 -5.50
N PRO A 68 -12.09 14.04 -5.71
CA PRO A 68 -13.13 14.07 -4.67
C PRO A 68 -13.48 12.67 -4.15
N TRP A 69 -13.54 11.68 -5.04
CA TRP A 69 -13.81 10.29 -4.67
C TRP A 69 -12.71 9.72 -3.77
N ILE A 70 -11.44 9.93 -4.12
CA ILE A 70 -10.31 9.47 -3.30
C ILE A 70 -10.38 10.10 -1.91
N THR A 71 -10.64 11.40 -1.85
CA THR A 71 -10.76 12.14 -0.59
C THR A 71 -11.92 11.60 0.24
N ALA A 72 -13.09 11.34 -0.37
CA ALA A 72 -14.24 10.76 0.33
C ALA A 72 -13.92 9.36 0.90
N VAL A 73 -13.29 8.48 0.10
CA VAL A 73 -12.89 7.13 0.55
C VAL A 73 -11.85 7.19 1.67
N GLN A 74 -11.00 8.22 1.71
CA GLN A 74 -9.99 8.39 2.77
C GLN A 74 -10.53 9.04 4.03
N LEU A 75 -11.35 10.08 3.91
CA LEU A 75 -11.69 11.00 5.01
C LEU A 75 -13.14 10.91 5.49
N ALA A 76 -14.05 10.25 4.76
CA ALA A 76 -15.44 10.16 5.20
C ALA A 76 -15.55 9.50 6.57
N ASP A 77 -16.32 10.11 7.47
CA ASP A 77 -16.56 9.56 8.81
C ASP A 77 -17.63 8.48 8.79
N GLN A 78 -18.57 8.54 7.84
CA GLN A 78 -19.65 7.58 7.69
C GLN A 78 -19.58 6.83 6.38
N VAL A 79 -19.75 5.52 6.48
CA VAL A 79 -19.90 4.62 5.33
C VAL A 79 -21.20 3.85 5.49
N GLN A 80 -22.00 3.82 4.43
CA GLN A 80 -23.26 3.09 4.35
C GLN A 80 -23.26 2.20 3.12
N LEU A 81 -23.93 1.06 3.25
CA LEU A 81 -24.20 0.13 2.17
C LEU A 81 -25.68 0.27 1.82
N LEU A 82 -25.95 0.71 0.59
CA LEU A 82 -27.28 0.89 0.07
C LEU A 82 -27.65 -0.29 -0.84
N PRO A 83 -28.94 -0.66 -0.87
CA PRO A 83 -29.43 -1.60 -1.87
C PRO A 83 -29.17 -1.09 -3.29
N GLY A 84 -28.82 -2.00 -4.19
CA GLY A 84 -28.94 -1.76 -5.63
C GLY A 84 -30.39 -1.92 -6.11
N PRO A 85 -30.65 -1.72 -7.41
CA PRO A 85 -31.99 -1.81 -7.99
C PRO A 85 -32.69 -3.16 -7.74
N ASP A 86 -31.93 -4.27 -7.67
CA ASP A 86 -32.49 -5.62 -7.54
C ASP A 86 -32.48 -6.15 -6.10
N ALA A 87 -32.08 -5.33 -5.12
CA ALA A 87 -31.94 -5.75 -3.73
C ALA A 87 -32.90 -4.98 -2.82
N GLU A 88 -33.69 -5.68 -2.02
CA GLU A 88 -34.54 -5.07 -1.02
C GLU A 88 -33.94 -5.28 0.38
N PHE A 89 -33.21 -4.28 0.88
CA PHE A 89 -32.79 -4.23 2.27
C PHE A 89 -32.59 -2.78 2.73
N GLU A 90 -32.79 -2.52 4.02
CA GLU A 90 -32.60 -1.20 4.61
C GLU A 90 -31.13 -0.77 4.54
N PRO A 91 -30.82 0.51 4.24
CA PRO A 91 -29.46 1.05 4.27
C PRO A 91 -28.68 0.63 5.52
N VAL A 92 -27.59 -0.09 5.32
CA VAL A 92 -26.80 -0.64 6.43
C VAL A 92 -25.63 0.29 6.72
N LYS A 93 -25.56 0.81 7.95
CA LYS A 93 -24.41 1.59 8.40
C LYS A 93 -23.20 0.66 8.62
N LEU A 94 -22.16 0.87 7.83
CA LEU A 94 -20.87 0.15 7.92
C LEU A 94 -19.83 0.89 8.78
N THR A 95 -20.24 2.00 9.38
CA THR A 95 -19.35 2.84 10.18
C THR A 95 -18.95 2.09 11.46
N ALA A 96 -17.65 2.06 11.77
CA ALA A 96 -17.07 1.29 12.87
C ALA A 96 -17.15 -0.24 12.74
N THR A 97 -17.63 -0.78 11.61
CA THR A 97 -17.57 -2.22 11.34
C THR A 97 -16.11 -2.66 11.12
N PRO A 98 -15.65 -3.77 11.72
CA PRO A 98 -14.32 -4.32 11.46
C PRO A 98 -14.08 -4.55 9.97
N GLY A 99 -12.84 -4.31 9.53
CA GLY A 99 -12.45 -4.49 8.12
C GLY A 99 -12.69 -3.29 7.21
N LEU A 100 -13.38 -2.23 7.64
CA LEU A 100 -13.61 -1.04 6.81
C LEU A 100 -12.30 -0.40 6.28
N GLY A 101 -11.22 -0.47 7.06
CA GLY A 101 -9.88 -0.05 6.60
C GLY A 101 -9.36 -0.88 5.43
N HIS A 102 -9.61 -2.19 5.43
CA HIS A 102 -9.27 -3.07 4.30
C HIS A 102 -10.13 -2.76 3.07
N LEU A 103 -11.42 -2.47 3.25
CA LEU A 103 -12.30 -2.08 2.15
C LEU A 103 -11.80 -0.78 1.49
N ARG A 104 -11.50 0.25 2.28
CA ARG A 104 -10.95 1.52 1.78
C ARG A 104 -9.64 1.29 1.03
N ARG A 105 -8.74 0.49 1.61
CA ARG A 105 -7.48 0.12 0.96
C ARG A 105 -7.73 -0.59 -0.37
N ALA A 106 -8.68 -1.52 -0.40
CA ALA A 106 -8.99 -2.31 -1.58
C ALA A 106 -9.53 -1.44 -2.72
N LEU A 107 -10.40 -0.47 -2.41
CA LEU A 107 -10.93 0.48 -3.38
C LEU A 107 -9.86 1.47 -3.87
N LEU A 108 -8.91 1.86 -3.03
CA LEU A 108 -7.88 2.84 -3.43
C LEU A 108 -6.75 2.24 -4.27
N ASP A 109 -6.40 0.97 -4.08
CA ASP A 109 -5.23 0.36 -4.72
C ASP A 109 -5.50 0.10 -6.21
N GLU A 110 -4.81 0.84 -7.08
CA GLU A 110 -5.04 0.73 -8.52
C GLU A 110 -4.76 -0.68 -9.07
N ARG A 111 -3.92 -1.48 -8.38
CA ARG A 111 -3.56 -2.82 -8.84
C ARG A 111 -4.71 -3.81 -8.70
N HIS A 112 -5.79 -3.44 -8.02
CA HIS A 112 -6.98 -4.26 -7.85
C HIS A 112 -7.94 -4.20 -9.04
N TYR A 113 -7.76 -3.24 -9.93
CA TYR A 113 -8.60 -3.04 -11.11
C TYR A 113 -7.98 -3.65 -12.37
N GLN A 114 -8.84 -3.98 -13.32
CA GLN A 114 -8.50 -4.38 -14.69
C GLN A 114 -8.74 -3.18 -15.61
N TRP A 115 -7.78 -2.26 -15.68
CA TRP A 115 -7.96 -0.97 -16.36
C TRP A 115 -8.21 -1.05 -17.87
N ASP A 116 -7.90 -2.19 -18.48
CA ASP A 116 -8.23 -2.52 -19.87
C ASP A 116 -9.73 -2.86 -20.08
N THR A 117 -10.50 -3.01 -19.00
CA THR A 117 -11.95 -3.27 -19.02
C THR A 117 -12.79 -2.00 -18.82
N VAL A 118 -12.16 -0.82 -18.80
CA VAL A 118 -12.90 0.45 -18.68
C VAL A 118 -13.88 0.58 -19.84
N THR A 119 -15.15 0.72 -19.51
CA THR A 119 -16.24 0.92 -20.47
C THR A 119 -17.12 2.07 -20.03
N ASP A 120 -17.75 2.73 -21.00
CA ASP A 120 -18.79 3.71 -20.73
C ASP A 120 -20.10 2.99 -20.36
N GLY A 121 -20.88 3.60 -19.48
CA GLY A 121 -22.15 3.08 -18.98
C GLY A 121 -22.20 2.93 -17.46
N SER A 122 -23.42 2.79 -16.96
CA SER A 122 -23.66 2.62 -15.53
C SER A 122 -23.46 1.16 -15.14
N VAL A 123 -23.10 0.95 -13.88
CA VAL A 123 -23.13 -0.40 -13.29
C VAL A 123 -24.56 -0.92 -13.19
N ALA A 124 -25.56 -0.05 -13.04
CA ALA A 124 -26.97 -0.44 -13.01
C ALA A 124 -27.47 -1.03 -14.35
N ASP A 125 -26.73 -0.82 -15.44
CA ASP A 125 -27.08 -1.36 -16.76
C ASP A 125 -26.61 -2.81 -16.94
N ILE A 126 -25.93 -3.39 -15.94
CA ILE A 126 -25.44 -4.76 -16.00
C ILE A 126 -26.56 -5.70 -15.63
N SER A 127 -27.10 -6.40 -16.62
CA SER A 127 -28.16 -7.39 -16.41
C SER A 127 -27.58 -8.80 -16.32
N GLY A 128 -28.04 -9.58 -15.35
CA GLY A 128 -27.74 -11.00 -15.22
C GLY A 128 -28.63 -11.61 -14.14
N GLU A 129 -28.99 -12.89 -14.28
CA GLU A 129 -29.85 -13.59 -13.32
C GLU A 129 -29.23 -13.62 -11.91
N ASP A 130 -27.90 -13.65 -11.83
CA ASP A 130 -27.13 -13.64 -10.60
C ASP A 130 -26.49 -12.26 -10.29
N ALA A 131 -26.86 -11.18 -10.97
CA ALA A 131 -26.21 -9.88 -10.78
C ALA A 131 -26.53 -9.29 -9.39
N ILE A 132 -25.50 -9.01 -8.59
CA ILE A 132 -25.65 -8.48 -7.23
C ILE A 132 -25.26 -7.01 -7.21
N HIS A 133 -26.26 -6.13 -7.30
CA HIS A 133 -26.04 -4.68 -7.25
C HIS A 133 -26.04 -4.12 -5.83
N MET A 134 -25.05 -3.29 -5.54
CA MET A 134 -24.94 -2.57 -4.27
C MET A 134 -24.32 -1.20 -4.48
N THR A 135 -24.61 -0.24 -3.59
CA THR A 135 -23.94 1.07 -3.62
C THR A 135 -23.29 1.36 -2.28
N LEU A 136 -21.99 1.64 -2.28
CA LEU A 136 -21.34 2.23 -1.11
C LEU A 136 -21.50 3.73 -1.12
N GLN A 137 -21.84 4.29 0.04
CA GLN A 137 -21.98 5.72 0.22
C GLN A 137 -21.04 6.20 1.31
N PHE A 138 -20.16 7.14 0.95
CA PHE A 138 -19.21 7.80 1.83
C PHE A 138 -19.71 9.21 2.11
N SER A 139 -19.77 9.59 3.39
CA SER A 139 -20.20 10.93 3.80
C SER A 139 -19.50 11.39 5.07
N ASP A 140 -19.39 12.71 5.25
CA ASP A 140 -18.91 13.32 6.48
C ASP A 140 -19.93 14.35 6.99
N PRO A 141 -21.02 13.89 7.65
CA PRO A 141 -22.08 14.80 8.09
C PRO A 141 -21.65 15.71 9.25
N ILE A 142 -20.62 15.33 10.01
CA ILE A 142 -20.14 16.05 11.19
C ILE A 142 -19.09 17.08 10.79
N GLY A 143 -17.98 16.62 10.20
CA GLY A 143 -16.85 17.46 9.82
C GLY A 143 -17.05 18.21 8.51
N ARG A 144 -17.97 17.75 7.64
CA ARG A 144 -18.25 18.32 6.30
C ARG A 144 -16.99 18.53 5.46
N ARG A 145 -15.95 17.71 5.68
CA ARG A 145 -14.67 17.80 4.99
C ARG A 145 -14.73 17.19 3.59
N VAL A 146 -15.71 16.32 3.35
CA VAL A 146 -15.90 15.62 2.09
C VAL A 146 -17.35 15.67 1.63
N GLU A 147 -17.51 15.80 0.32
CA GLU A 147 -18.80 15.66 -0.32
C GLU A 147 -19.27 14.20 -0.26
N LYS A 148 -20.59 14.06 -0.22
CA LYS A 148 -21.26 12.76 -0.26
C LYS A 148 -20.93 12.08 -1.59
N THR A 149 -20.26 10.94 -1.52
CA THR A 149 -19.80 10.19 -2.70
C THR A 149 -20.43 8.80 -2.71
N THR A 150 -20.95 8.39 -3.86
CA THR A 150 -21.51 7.05 -4.09
C THR A 150 -20.59 6.24 -5.00
N ILE A 151 -20.53 4.95 -4.74
CA ILE A 151 -19.75 3.98 -5.50
C ILE A 151 -20.70 2.82 -5.85
N PRO A 152 -21.33 2.86 -7.04
CA PRO A 152 -22.16 1.76 -7.50
C PRO A 152 -21.26 0.56 -7.86
N MET A 153 -21.72 -0.64 -7.51
CA MET A 153 -20.98 -1.89 -7.71
C MET A 153 -21.94 -3.01 -8.11
N GLU A 154 -21.43 -3.90 -8.96
CA GLU A 154 -22.02 -5.19 -9.26
C GLU A 154 -20.97 -6.23 -8.86
N LEU A 155 -21.32 -7.13 -7.95
CA LEU A 155 -20.34 -7.98 -7.26
C LEU A 155 -20.09 -9.33 -7.96
N SER A 156 -21.04 -9.83 -8.75
CA SER A 156 -21.00 -11.16 -9.37
C SER A 156 -20.05 -11.23 -10.56
N GLU A 157 -19.79 -10.11 -11.23
CA GLU A 157 -18.69 -9.97 -12.19
C GLU A 157 -17.63 -8.95 -11.76
N GLY A 158 -17.86 -8.26 -10.64
CA GLY A 158 -16.88 -7.37 -10.02
C GLY A 158 -16.76 -6.00 -10.70
N TRP A 159 -17.86 -5.44 -11.20
CA TRP A 159 -17.87 -4.10 -11.76
C TRP A 159 -17.96 -3.04 -10.67
N ILE A 160 -17.16 -1.98 -10.82
CA ILE A 160 -17.21 -0.78 -9.99
C ILE A 160 -17.38 0.43 -10.90
N GLY A 161 -18.36 1.26 -10.60
CA GLY A 161 -18.73 2.43 -11.39
C GLY A 161 -18.31 3.75 -10.74
N THR A 162 -18.24 4.77 -11.57
CA THR A 162 -18.14 6.16 -11.12
C THR A 162 -19.48 6.62 -10.52
N GLY A 163 -19.42 7.56 -9.56
CA GLY A 163 -20.63 8.06 -8.89
C GLY A 163 -21.59 8.82 -9.82
N ASP A 164 -21.10 9.31 -10.97
CA ASP A 164 -21.90 9.94 -12.02
C ASP A 164 -22.50 8.95 -13.03
N GLY A 165 -22.22 7.65 -12.87
CA GLY A 165 -22.76 6.57 -13.70
C GLY A 165 -22.24 6.56 -15.15
N ARG A 166 -21.16 7.29 -15.45
CA ARG A 166 -20.65 7.40 -16.83
C ARG A 166 -19.72 6.28 -17.21
N GLN A 167 -18.96 5.76 -16.26
CA GLN A 167 -17.93 4.77 -16.53
C GLN A 167 -17.92 3.66 -15.49
N ARG A 168 -17.45 2.49 -15.91
CA ARG A 168 -17.29 1.31 -15.05
C ARG A 168 -16.02 0.55 -15.42
N VAL A 169 -15.46 -0.13 -14.42
CA VAL A 169 -14.24 -0.92 -14.55
C VAL A 169 -14.38 -2.21 -13.73
N ARG A 170 -13.84 -3.33 -14.22
CA ARG A 170 -13.79 -4.57 -13.45
C ARG A 170 -12.67 -4.56 -12.42
N VAL A 171 -12.91 -5.16 -11.28
CA VAL A 171 -11.86 -5.59 -10.37
C VAL A 171 -11.31 -6.95 -10.80
N LYS A 172 -10.10 -7.28 -10.34
CA LYS A 172 -9.51 -8.59 -10.58
C LYS A 172 -10.30 -9.68 -9.82
N PRO A 173 -10.36 -10.93 -10.33
CA PRO A 173 -11.15 -12.00 -9.72
C PRO A 173 -10.85 -12.24 -8.24
N ARG A 174 -9.57 -12.18 -7.85
CA ARG A 174 -9.17 -12.32 -6.43
C ARG A 174 -9.76 -11.23 -5.54
N VAL A 175 -9.85 -9.99 -6.05
CA VAL A 175 -10.37 -8.85 -5.31
C VAL A 175 -11.89 -8.90 -5.29
N GLN A 176 -12.51 -9.30 -6.40
CA GLN A 176 -13.95 -9.52 -6.49
C GLN A 176 -14.44 -10.44 -5.35
N THR A 177 -13.89 -11.66 -5.25
CA THR A 177 -14.28 -12.62 -4.21
C THR A 177 -14.08 -12.05 -2.80
N ALA A 178 -13.00 -11.28 -2.59
CA ALA A 178 -12.73 -10.66 -1.30
C ALA A 178 -13.73 -9.55 -0.98
N LEU A 179 -14.09 -8.71 -1.95
CA LEU A 179 -15.08 -7.63 -1.81
C LEU A 179 -16.47 -8.20 -1.52
N GLU A 180 -16.90 -9.20 -2.28
CA GLU A 180 -18.19 -9.86 -2.08
C GLU A 180 -18.29 -10.45 -0.66
N PHE A 181 -17.30 -11.26 -0.27
CA PHE A 181 -17.25 -11.86 1.06
C PHE A 181 -17.23 -10.80 2.17
N GLN A 182 -16.41 -9.76 2.00
CA GLN A 182 -16.27 -8.71 3.00
C GLN A 182 -17.56 -7.90 3.15
N LEU A 183 -18.20 -7.50 2.05
CA LEU A 183 -19.45 -6.73 2.09
C LEU A 183 -20.58 -7.57 2.68
N LYS A 184 -20.66 -8.86 2.36
CA LYS A 184 -21.62 -9.79 2.98
C LYS A 184 -21.41 -9.90 4.49
N MET A 185 -20.17 -10.13 4.93
CA MET A 185 -19.84 -10.19 6.36
C MET A 185 -20.19 -8.88 7.09
N MET A 186 -19.85 -7.73 6.48
CA MET A 186 -20.12 -6.42 7.07
C MET A 186 -21.63 -6.15 7.15
N LYS A 187 -22.41 -6.56 6.15
CA LYS A 187 -23.88 -6.51 6.17
C LYS A 187 -24.43 -7.32 7.35
N ASP A 188 -24.00 -8.56 7.50
CA ASP A 188 -24.47 -9.47 8.56
C ASP A 188 -24.13 -8.97 9.97
N VAL A 189 -22.91 -8.43 10.17
CA VAL A 189 -22.46 -7.90 11.46
C VAL A 189 -23.20 -6.61 11.83
N SER A 190 -23.38 -5.71 10.87
CA SER A 190 -24.08 -4.44 11.12
C SER A 190 -25.57 -4.67 11.40
N GLN A 191 -26.23 -5.61 10.73
CA GLN A 191 -27.63 -5.96 11.03
C GLN A 191 -27.78 -6.48 12.48
N LYS A 192 -26.93 -7.42 12.92
CA LYS A 192 -26.95 -7.91 14.30
C LYS A 192 -26.76 -6.83 15.35
N THR A 193 -25.92 -5.82 15.04
CA THR A 193 -25.65 -4.71 15.96
C THR A 193 -26.84 -3.74 16.05
N THR A 194 -27.54 -3.52 14.94
CA THR A 194 -28.78 -2.73 14.92
C THR A 194 -29.89 -3.43 15.70
N ASP A 195 -30.12 -4.72 15.44
CA ASP A 195 -31.19 -5.49 16.11
C ASP A 195 -31.00 -5.52 17.63
N GLN A 196 -29.76 -5.65 18.12
CA GLN A 196 -29.45 -5.60 19.55
C GLN A 196 -29.65 -4.23 20.21
N ARG A 197 -29.69 -3.14 19.44
CA ARG A 197 -29.85 -1.78 19.97
C ARG A 197 -31.33 -1.38 20.06
N ASP A 198 -32.17 -1.99 19.24
CA ASP A 198 -33.61 -1.73 19.17
C ASP A 198 -34.44 -2.76 19.96
N SER A 199 -33.80 -3.73 20.62
CA SER A 199 -34.39 -4.73 21.55
C SER A 199 -34.23 -4.32 23.02
#